data_AF-A0A3A5V129-F1
#
_entry.id   AF-A0A3A5V129-F1
#
_cell.length_a   1.000
_cell.length_b   1.000
_cell.length_c   1.000
_cell.angle_alpha   90.00
_cell.angle_beta   90.00
_cell.angle_gamma   90.00
#
_symmetry.space_group_name_H-M   'P 1'
#
loop_
_entity.id
_entity.type
_entity.pdbx_description
1 polymer ?
#
loop_
_entity_poly.entity_id
_entity_poly.type
_entity_poly.pdbx_seq_one_letter_code
_entity_poly.pdbx_strand_id
1 'polypeptide(L)'
;MRGTRRRSIFRRRKAGLTDYRRRLKLLTGRKPRAVVRVSNTRTTCQLVTWAASGDLVSVSLTGSDLSKKFGWPEDYSKKSVPASYLVGYAMGKAALAQGADEAVLDIGLAASTPGNRVFSALKGMVDAGLDIPHGENVLPDEERINGAHINGDIAAAVESTKTKIEGAY
;
A
#
# COMPACT_ATOMS: atom_id res chain seq x y z
N MET A 1 -13.68 -34.84 -24.79
CA MET A 1 -14.51 -34.47 -23.62
C MET A 1 -13.64 -34.40 -22.37
N ARG A 2 -13.65 -33.29 -21.61
CA ARG A 2 -12.98 -33.26 -20.30
C ARG A 2 -13.88 -33.99 -19.28
N GLY A 3 -13.37 -35.03 -18.63
CA GLY A 3 -14.14 -35.93 -17.77
C GLY A 3 -14.78 -35.25 -16.54
N THR A 4 -15.84 -35.88 -16.02
CA THR A 4 -16.69 -35.43 -14.90
C THR A 4 -15.95 -35.30 -13.56
N ARG A 5 -14.81 -35.98 -13.37
CA ARG A 5 -13.99 -35.92 -12.15
C ARG A 5 -12.89 -34.87 -12.25
N ARG A 6 -13.25 -33.59 -12.33
CA ARG A 6 -12.28 -32.47 -12.30
C ARG A 6 -12.42 -31.66 -11.03
N ARG A 7 -11.29 -31.45 -10.32
CA ARG A 7 -11.23 -30.45 -9.24
C ARG A 7 -11.42 -29.05 -9.82
N SER A 8 -12.46 -28.35 -9.39
CA SER A 8 -12.69 -26.96 -9.77
C SER A 8 -11.63 -26.06 -9.13
N ILE A 9 -11.17 -25.07 -9.89
CA ILE A 9 -10.21 -24.07 -9.41
C ILE A 9 -11.01 -22.83 -9.01
N PHE A 10 -10.70 -22.26 -7.84
CA PHE A 10 -11.34 -21.02 -7.40
C PHE A 10 -11.21 -19.90 -8.43
N ARG A 11 -12.27 -19.09 -8.60
CA ARG A 11 -12.34 -18.01 -9.61
C ARG A 11 -11.12 -17.10 -9.61
N ARG A 12 -10.72 -16.56 -8.45
CA ARG A 12 -9.55 -15.65 -8.35
C ARG A 12 -8.20 -16.36 -8.57
N ARG A 13 -8.12 -17.67 -8.32
CA ARG A 13 -6.92 -18.46 -8.61
C ARG A 13 -6.82 -18.70 -10.12
N LYS A 14 -7.94 -19.01 -10.78
CA LYS A 14 -8.01 -19.14 -12.24
C LYS A 14 -7.63 -17.83 -12.95
N ALA A 15 -8.04 -16.68 -12.40
CA ALA A 15 -7.70 -15.36 -12.93
C ALA A 15 -6.29 -14.88 -12.55
N GLY A 16 -5.53 -15.64 -11.75
CA GLY A 16 -4.17 -15.24 -11.33
C GLY A 16 -4.13 -13.97 -10.46
N LEU A 17 -5.17 -13.70 -9.66
CA LEU A 17 -5.29 -12.46 -8.88
C LEU A 17 -4.99 -12.64 -7.39
N THR A 18 -4.91 -13.89 -6.90
CA THR A 18 -4.78 -14.16 -5.47
C THR A 18 -4.01 -15.44 -5.22
N ASP A 19 -3.01 -15.33 -4.35
CA ASP A 19 -2.38 -16.47 -3.70
C ASP A 19 -3.14 -16.78 -2.40
N TYR A 20 -3.95 -17.84 -2.44
CA TYR A 20 -4.75 -18.26 -1.29
C TYR A 20 -3.91 -18.79 -0.11
N ARG A 21 -2.69 -19.30 -0.36
CA ARG A 21 -1.81 -19.78 0.71
C ARG A 21 -1.23 -18.61 1.49
N ARG A 22 -0.76 -17.57 0.80
CA ARG A 22 -0.31 -16.32 1.43
C ARG A 22 -1.45 -15.63 2.17
N ARG A 23 -2.62 -15.53 1.51
CA ARG A 23 -3.82 -14.91 2.11
C ARG A 23 -4.24 -15.60 3.40
N LEU A 24 -4.24 -16.93 3.46
CA LEU A 24 -4.59 -17.68 4.67
C LEU A 24 -3.67 -17.32 5.85
N LYS A 25 -2.35 -17.23 5.61
CA LYS A 25 -1.37 -16.84 6.62
C LYS A 25 -1.62 -15.41 7.14
N LEU A 26 -1.93 -14.47 6.23
CA LEU A 26 -2.25 -13.09 6.59
C LEU A 26 -3.50 -12.99 7.47
N LEU A 27 -4.54 -13.79 7.17
CA LEU A 27 -5.79 -13.79 7.94
C LEU A 27 -5.67 -14.47 9.32
N THR A 28 -4.65 -15.29 9.53
CA THR A 28 -4.46 -16.02 10.79
C THR A 28 -4.26 -15.07 11.97
N GLY A 29 -3.62 -13.92 11.73
CA GLY A 29 -3.39 -12.91 12.77
C GLY A 29 -4.64 -12.14 13.20
N ARG A 30 -5.79 -12.28 12.52
CA ARG A 30 -7.05 -11.54 12.77
C ARG A 30 -6.93 -10.01 12.77
N LYS A 31 -5.81 -9.47 12.30
CA LYS A 31 -5.56 -8.04 12.13
C LYS A 31 -6.09 -7.56 10.76
N PRO A 32 -6.44 -6.26 10.63
CA PRO A 32 -6.66 -5.64 9.33
C PRO A 32 -5.45 -5.84 8.41
N ARG A 33 -5.68 -5.94 7.11
CA ARG A 33 -4.63 -6.03 6.11
C ARG A 33 -4.39 -4.67 5.47
N ALA A 34 -3.15 -4.21 5.50
CA ALA A 34 -2.70 -3.07 4.71
C ALA A 34 -2.36 -3.56 3.30
N VAL A 35 -3.35 -3.52 2.41
CA VAL A 35 -3.25 -3.99 1.03
C VAL A 35 -2.58 -2.92 0.16
N VAL A 36 -1.41 -3.23 -0.38
CA VAL A 36 -0.69 -2.35 -1.31
C VAL A 36 -0.65 -2.96 -2.70
N ARG A 37 -1.12 -2.21 -3.70
CA ARG A 37 -1.11 -2.63 -5.11
C ARG A 37 -0.52 -1.52 -5.96
N VAL A 38 0.37 -1.92 -6.87
CA VAL A 38 1.03 -0.99 -7.79
C VAL A 38 0.57 -1.31 -9.20
N SER A 39 0.00 -0.31 -9.87
CA SER A 39 -0.40 -0.37 -11.27
C SER A 39 0.61 0.35 -12.17
N ASN A 40 0.32 0.39 -13.47
CA ASN A 40 1.15 1.10 -14.44
C ASN A 40 1.13 2.62 -14.25
N THR A 41 0.14 3.18 -13.57
CA THR A 41 -0.02 4.65 -13.43
C THR A 41 -0.07 5.13 -11.99
N ARG A 42 -0.46 4.28 -11.04
CA ARG A 42 -0.61 4.68 -9.63
C ARG A 42 -0.33 3.55 -8.64
N THR A 43 0.03 3.93 -7.42
CA THR A 43 -0.01 3.05 -6.23
C THR A 43 -1.38 3.17 -5.55
N THR A 44 -1.86 2.09 -4.94
CA THR A 44 -3.12 2.02 -4.20
C THR A 44 -2.86 1.32 -2.87
N CYS A 45 -3.28 1.97 -1.78
CA CYS A 45 -3.15 1.47 -0.41
C CYS A 45 -4.54 1.40 0.20
N GLN A 46 -4.89 0.25 0.76
CA GLN A 46 -6.20 0.02 1.36
C GLN A 46 -6.05 -0.66 2.71
N LEU A 47 -6.89 -0.26 3.67
CA LEU A 47 -7.07 -0.99 4.91
C LEU A 47 -8.28 -1.91 4.77
N VAL A 48 -8.05 -3.20 4.93
CA VAL A 48 -9.03 -4.22 4.57
C VAL A 48 -9.25 -5.19 5.73
N THR A 49 -10.49 -5.29 6.20
CA THR A 49 -10.92 -6.25 7.22
C THR A 49 -11.68 -7.40 6.57
N TRP A 50 -11.72 -8.54 7.27
CA TRP A 50 -12.43 -9.72 6.81
C TRP A 50 -13.91 -9.65 7.23
N ALA A 51 -14.82 -10.05 6.34
CA ALA A 51 -16.18 -10.41 6.69
C ALA A 51 -16.62 -11.66 5.92
N ALA A 52 -17.66 -12.35 6.43
CA ALA A 52 -18.12 -13.62 5.87
C ALA A 52 -18.62 -13.50 4.42
N SER A 53 -19.25 -12.38 4.06
CA SER A 53 -19.77 -12.10 2.71
C SER A 53 -18.70 -11.62 1.74
N GLY A 54 -17.55 -11.14 2.25
CA GLY A 54 -16.49 -10.53 1.46
C GLY A 54 -15.61 -9.64 2.32
N ASP A 55 -14.46 -9.22 1.78
CA ASP A 55 -13.60 -8.25 2.46
C ASP A 55 -14.28 -6.87 2.52
N LEU A 56 -14.14 -6.17 3.64
CA LEU A 56 -14.58 -4.79 3.81
C LEU A 56 -13.38 -3.86 3.73
N VAL A 57 -13.50 -2.78 2.96
CA VAL A 57 -12.45 -1.77 2.82
C VAL A 57 -12.85 -0.57 3.67
N SER A 58 -12.08 -0.30 4.73
CA SER A 58 -12.34 0.84 5.64
C SER A 58 -11.69 2.13 5.13
N VAL A 59 -10.46 2.02 4.63
CA VAL A 59 -9.70 3.13 4.03
C VAL A 59 -9.22 2.72 2.64
N SER A 60 -9.28 3.63 1.67
CA SER A 60 -8.71 3.42 0.34
C SER A 60 -8.13 4.71 -0.20
N LEU A 61 -6.80 4.80 -0.28
CA LEU A 61 -6.10 5.91 -0.93
C LEU A 61 -5.31 5.45 -2.13
N THR A 62 -5.22 6.33 -3.12
CA THR A 62 -4.51 6.09 -4.38
C THR A 62 -3.56 7.23 -4.70
N GLY A 63 -2.59 6.98 -5.58
CA GLY A 63 -1.71 8.04 -6.09
C GLY A 63 -2.46 9.17 -6.81
N SER A 64 -3.71 8.96 -7.21
CA SER A 64 -4.56 10.02 -7.75
C SER A 64 -5.10 10.96 -6.67
N ASP A 65 -5.27 10.47 -5.43
CA ASP A 65 -5.71 11.29 -4.30
C ASP A 65 -4.62 12.26 -3.85
N LEU A 66 -3.35 11.91 -4.05
CA LEU A 66 -2.22 12.80 -3.76
C LEU A 66 -2.33 14.12 -4.51
N SER A 67 -2.54 14.09 -5.83
CA SER A 67 -2.66 15.32 -6.62
C SER A 67 -3.96 16.06 -6.30
N LYS A 68 -5.06 15.33 -6.11
CA LYS A 68 -6.40 15.93 -5.91
C LYS A 68 -6.60 16.56 -4.54
N LYS A 69 -6.01 16.00 -3.49
CA LYS A 69 -6.28 16.38 -2.09
C LYS A 69 -5.08 16.99 -1.39
N PHE A 70 -3.87 16.54 -1.73
CA PHE A 70 -2.66 16.87 -0.97
C PHE A 70 -1.64 17.67 -1.79
N GLY A 71 -2.01 18.13 -2.98
CA GLY A 71 -1.20 19.04 -3.79
C GLY A 71 0.09 18.43 -4.34
N TRP A 72 0.13 17.11 -4.56
CA TRP A 72 1.24 16.48 -5.27
C TRP A 72 1.26 16.91 -6.75
N PRO A 73 2.38 17.41 -7.30
CA PRO A 73 2.46 17.93 -8.66
C PRO A 73 1.94 16.94 -9.70
N GLU A 74 1.17 17.41 -10.68
CA GLU A 74 0.53 16.54 -11.67
C GLU A 74 1.54 15.88 -12.62
N ASP A 75 2.65 16.58 -12.89
CA ASP A 75 3.75 16.10 -13.73
C ASP A 75 4.54 14.97 -13.05
N TYR A 76 4.43 14.84 -11.73
CA TYR A 76 5.16 13.84 -10.98
C TYR A 76 4.44 12.50 -10.97
N SER A 77 5.23 11.43 -11.11
CA SER A 77 4.70 10.08 -11.19
C SER A 77 3.93 9.68 -9.93
N LYS A 78 2.67 9.24 -10.10
CA LYS A 78 1.77 8.79 -9.03
C LYS A 78 2.05 7.36 -8.52
N LYS A 79 3.14 6.76 -9.00
CA LYS A 79 3.59 5.40 -8.63
C LYS A 79 5.08 5.34 -8.29
N SER A 80 5.80 6.46 -8.27
CA SER A 80 7.23 6.46 -7.93
C SER A 80 7.45 6.00 -6.49
N VAL A 81 8.71 5.79 -6.08
CA VAL A 81 9.04 5.50 -4.68
C VAL A 81 8.53 6.61 -3.74
N PRO A 82 8.78 7.91 -4.01
CA PRO A 82 8.21 9.01 -3.23
C PRO A 82 6.68 9.02 -3.19
N ALA A 83 6.01 8.88 -4.34
CA ALA A 83 4.55 8.88 -4.36
C ALA A 83 3.98 7.68 -3.62
N SER A 84 4.62 6.50 -3.70
CA SER A 84 4.15 5.32 -2.97
C SER A 84 4.29 5.50 -1.45
N TYR A 85 5.37 6.14 -1.00
CA TYR A 85 5.55 6.55 0.40
C TYR A 85 4.40 7.45 0.86
N LEU A 86 4.13 8.52 0.11
CA LEU A 86 3.08 9.48 0.46
C LEU A 86 1.67 8.87 0.47
N VAL A 87 1.35 7.97 -0.48
CA VAL A 87 0.07 7.23 -0.44
C VAL A 87 -0.01 6.35 0.81
N GLY A 88 1.09 5.69 1.18
CA GLY A 88 1.19 4.91 2.41
C GLY A 88 1.00 5.77 3.66
N TYR A 89 1.67 6.91 3.73
CA TYR A 89 1.59 7.87 4.83
C TYR A 89 0.17 8.41 5.02
N ALA A 90 -0.47 8.84 3.93
CA ALA A 90 -1.86 9.30 3.96
C ALA A 90 -2.85 8.19 4.35
N MET A 91 -2.60 6.94 3.94
CA MET A 91 -3.44 5.80 4.35
C MET A 91 -3.26 5.51 5.85
N GLY A 92 -2.03 5.59 6.36
CA GLY A 92 -1.74 5.42 7.79
C GLY A 92 -2.44 6.47 8.65
N LYS A 93 -2.36 7.76 8.29
CA LYS A 93 -3.09 8.83 8.99
C LYS A 93 -4.60 8.63 8.94
N ALA A 94 -5.14 8.28 7.76
CA ALA A 94 -6.56 7.98 7.62
C ALA A 94 -7.02 6.76 8.44
N ALA A 95 -6.17 5.74 8.57
CA ALA A 95 -6.44 4.54 9.38
C ALA A 95 -6.50 4.88 10.87
N LEU A 96 -5.53 5.65 11.37
CA LEU A 96 -5.50 6.11 12.76
C LEU A 96 -6.70 6.99 13.08
N ALA A 97 -7.09 7.89 12.16
CA ALA A 97 -8.30 8.71 12.32
C ALA A 97 -9.60 7.89 12.39
N GLN A 98 -9.59 6.66 11.84
CA GLN A 98 -10.70 5.70 11.95
C GLN A 98 -10.57 4.75 13.15
N GLY A 99 -9.55 4.93 14.00
CA GLY A 99 -9.30 4.09 15.18
C GLY A 99 -8.66 2.73 14.88
N ALA A 100 -7.97 2.60 13.75
CA ALA A 100 -7.20 1.40 13.42
C ALA A 100 -5.70 1.65 13.66
N ASP A 101 -5.19 1.05 14.73
CA ASP A 101 -3.81 1.29 15.19
C ASP A 101 -2.80 0.25 14.66
N GLU A 102 -3.28 -0.89 14.17
CA GLU A 102 -2.44 -1.98 13.67
C GLU A 102 -2.92 -2.55 12.33
N ALA A 103 -1.98 -3.06 11.54
CA ALA A 103 -2.27 -3.81 10.31
C ALA A 103 -1.15 -4.80 9.96
N VAL A 104 -1.43 -5.70 9.02
CA VAL A 104 -0.42 -6.58 8.41
C VAL A 104 -0.29 -6.27 6.93
N LEU A 105 0.93 -6.06 6.44
CA LEU A 105 1.17 -5.76 5.04
C LEU A 105 0.74 -6.93 4.12
N ASP A 106 -0.09 -6.63 3.13
CA ASP A 106 -0.49 -7.54 2.06
C ASP A 106 -0.02 -6.98 0.72
N ILE A 107 1.07 -7.55 0.18
CA ILE A 107 1.65 -7.18 -1.12
C ILE A 107 1.01 -7.96 -2.30
N GLY A 108 0.12 -8.91 -2.00
CA GLY A 108 -0.51 -9.79 -2.98
C GLY A 108 0.50 -10.64 -3.75
N LEU A 109 0.55 -10.43 -5.07
CA LEU A 109 1.42 -11.15 -5.99
C LEU A 109 2.71 -10.40 -6.33
N ALA A 110 2.94 -9.22 -5.73
CA ALA A 110 4.18 -8.50 -5.92
C ALA A 110 5.39 -9.28 -5.36
N ALA A 111 6.56 -9.02 -5.92
CA ALA A 111 7.83 -9.56 -5.43
C ALA A 111 8.25 -8.83 -4.14
N SER A 112 8.84 -9.57 -3.20
CA SER A 112 9.36 -9.04 -1.93
C SER A 112 10.81 -8.55 -2.09
N THR A 113 11.03 -7.64 -3.03
CA THR A 113 12.35 -7.06 -3.31
C THR A 113 12.59 -5.86 -2.39
N PRO A 114 13.73 -5.78 -1.66
CA PRO A 114 14.07 -4.64 -0.81
C PRO A 114 13.99 -3.30 -1.55
N GLY A 115 13.54 -2.25 -0.85
CA GLY A 115 13.48 -0.88 -1.38
C GLY A 115 12.48 -0.66 -2.53
N ASN A 116 11.59 -1.63 -2.79
CA ASN A 116 10.58 -1.49 -3.82
C ASN A 116 9.45 -0.52 -3.41
N ARG A 117 8.58 -0.20 -4.36
CA ARG A 117 7.46 0.74 -4.17
C ARG A 117 6.46 0.29 -3.11
N VAL A 118 6.29 -1.01 -2.91
CA VAL A 118 5.40 -1.54 -1.88
C VAL A 118 5.97 -1.30 -0.49
N PHE A 119 7.28 -1.51 -0.31
CA PHE A 119 7.96 -1.22 0.95
C PHE A 119 8.13 0.27 1.21
N SER A 120 8.16 1.10 0.16
CA SER A 120 8.03 2.55 0.30
C SER A 120 6.69 2.95 0.93
N ALA A 121 5.59 2.36 0.45
CA ALA A 121 4.27 2.57 1.04
C ALA A 121 4.18 2.04 2.48
N LEU A 122 4.80 0.89 2.77
CA LEU A 122 4.93 0.39 4.13
C LEU A 122 5.65 1.40 5.04
N LYS A 123 6.81 1.92 4.61
CA LYS A 123 7.56 2.92 5.38
C LYS A 123 6.71 4.16 5.65
N GLY A 124 5.94 4.63 4.67
CA GLY A 124 4.98 5.71 4.87
C GLY A 124 3.92 5.40 5.92
N MET A 125 3.34 4.20 5.91
CA MET A 125 2.34 3.79 6.92
C MET A 125 2.94 3.75 8.34
N VAL A 126 4.15 3.20 8.47
CA VAL A 126 4.87 3.12 9.75
C VAL A 126 5.18 4.52 10.27
N ASP A 127 5.72 5.41 9.42
CA ASP A 127 6.02 6.80 9.78
C ASP A 127 4.77 7.60 10.15
N ALA A 128 3.60 7.23 9.62
CA ALA A 128 2.34 7.84 10.01
C ALA A 128 1.88 7.45 11.42
N GLY A 129 2.42 6.36 11.98
CA GLY A 129 2.13 5.82 13.31
C GLY A 129 1.36 4.51 13.32
N LEU A 130 1.10 3.88 12.16
CA LEU A 130 0.39 2.61 12.09
C LEU A 130 1.32 1.44 12.42
N ASP A 131 0.97 0.62 13.42
CA ASP A 131 1.77 -0.55 13.79
C ASP A 131 1.64 -1.66 12.74
N ILE A 132 2.72 -1.89 12.00
CA ILE A 132 2.81 -2.95 11.01
C ILE A 132 4.09 -3.73 11.24
N PRO A 133 4.05 -5.06 11.45
CA PRO A 133 5.26 -5.87 11.57
C PRO A 133 6.14 -5.77 10.31
N HIS A 134 7.39 -5.35 10.47
CA HIS A 134 8.33 -5.17 9.37
C HIS A 134 9.78 -5.39 9.79
N GLY A 135 10.66 -5.58 8.80
CA GLY A 135 12.12 -5.54 8.98
C GLY A 135 12.67 -4.25 8.39
N GLU A 136 13.65 -3.64 9.05
CA GLU A 136 14.24 -2.37 8.58
C GLU A 136 15.01 -2.54 7.27
N ASN A 137 15.65 -3.70 7.09
CA ASN A 137 16.45 -4.03 5.91
C ASN A 137 15.69 -4.11 4.58
N VAL A 138 14.35 -4.20 4.61
CA VAL A 138 13.53 -4.22 3.39
C VAL A 138 13.04 -2.84 2.96
N LEU A 139 13.15 -1.85 3.86
CA LEU A 139 12.69 -0.49 3.60
C LEU A 139 13.69 0.24 2.68
N PRO A 140 13.21 1.16 1.83
CA PRO A 140 14.10 2.03 1.07
C PRO A 140 14.75 3.07 1.98
N ASP A 141 15.97 3.49 1.64
CA ASP A 141 16.67 4.59 2.33
C ASP A 141 15.95 5.93 2.13
N GLU A 142 16.17 6.86 3.07
CA GLU A 142 15.50 8.17 3.07
C GLU A 142 15.78 8.99 1.80
N GLU A 143 17.01 8.96 1.28
CA GLU A 143 17.37 9.62 0.02
C GLU A 143 16.52 9.11 -1.15
N ARG A 144 16.22 7.80 -1.16
CA ARG A 144 15.40 7.19 -2.18
C ARG A 144 13.93 7.57 -2.02
N ILE A 145 13.44 7.66 -0.79
CA ILE A 145 12.08 8.12 -0.46
C ILE A 145 11.88 9.57 -0.90
N ASN A 146 12.88 10.43 -0.67
CA ASN A 146 12.87 11.84 -1.05
C ASN A 146 13.07 12.07 -2.55
N GLY A 147 13.35 11.00 -3.31
CA GLY A 147 13.42 11.06 -4.78
C GLY A 147 14.77 11.46 -5.34
N ALA A 148 15.85 11.46 -4.55
CA ALA A 148 17.20 11.84 -4.99
C ALA A 148 17.68 11.04 -6.23
N HIS A 149 17.25 9.79 -6.34
CA HIS A 149 17.51 8.91 -7.50
C HIS A 149 16.74 9.27 -8.78
N ILE A 150 15.82 10.25 -8.73
CA ILE A 150 15.01 10.71 -9.86
C ILE A 150 15.38 12.15 -10.20
N ASN A 151 15.22 13.06 -9.23
CA ASN A 151 15.55 14.48 -9.33
C ASN A 151 15.66 15.08 -7.91
N GLY A 152 16.61 16.01 -7.70
CA GLY A 152 16.81 16.72 -6.43
C GLY A 152 15.62 17.58 -6.00
N ASP A 153 14.83 18.10 -6.95
CA ASP A 153 13.70 18.98 -6.65
C ASP A 153 12.49 18.25 -6.01
N ILE A 154 12.46 16.92 -6.09
CA ILE A 154 11.32 16.12 -5.60
C ILE A 154 11.21 16.17 -4.08
N ALA A 155 12.32 16.35 -3.36
CA ALA A 155 12.34 16.37 -1.90
C ALA A 155 11.38 17.45 -1.34
N ALA A 156 11.39 18.65 -1.92
CA ALA A 156 10.51 19.75 -1.52
C ALA A 156 9.02 19.42 -1.78
N ALA A 157 8.71 18.73 -2.88
CA ALA A 157 7.35 18.29 -3.18
C ALA A 157 6.88 17.19 -2.20
N VAL A 158 7.79 16.30 -1.78
CA VAL A 158 7.50 15.26 -0.78
C VAL A 158 7.16 15.88 0.56
N GLU A 159 8.00 16.80 1.05
CA GLU A 159 7.82 17.47 2.33
C GLU A 159 6.51 18.28 2.36
N SER A 160 6.31 19.14 1.35
CA SER A 160 5.09 19.96 1.26
C SER A 160 3.80 19.12 1.17
N THR A 161 3.84 17.98 0.47
CA THR A 161 2.71 17.05 0.40
C THR A 161 2.49 16.33 1.73
N LYS A 162 3.57 15.93 2.41
CA LYS A 162 3.51 15.29 3.73
C LYS A 162 2.87 16.21 4.77
N THR A 163 3.27 17.48 4.83
CA THR A 163 2.65 18.46 5.74
C THR A 163 1.17 18.67 5.45
N LYS A 164 0.76 18.70 4.17
CA LYS A 164 -0.66 18.80 3.80
C LYS A 164 -1.46 17.56 4.21
N ILE A 165 -0.85 16.38 4.17
CA ILE A 165 -1.47 15.15 4.67
C ILE A 165 -1.64 15.23 6.19
N GLU A 166 -0.62 15.69 6.93
CA GLU A 166 -0.68 15.90 8.38
C GLU A 166 -1.76 16.91 8.77
N GLY A 167 -1.88 18.02 8.04
CA GLY A 167 -2.93 19.00 8.32
C GLY A 167 -4.35 18.53 7.99
N ALA A 168 -4.52 17.40 7.30
CA ALA A 168 -5.82 16.88 6.89
C ALA A 168 -6.42 15.84 7.87
N TYR A 169 -5.63 15.31 8.81
CA TYR A 169 -6.04 14.29 9.77
C TYR A 169 -5.56 14.66 11.17
#